data_AF-A0A803XPV4-F1
#
_entry.id   AF-A0A803XPV4-F1
#
_cell.length_a   1.000
_cell.length_b   1.000
_cell.length_c   1.000
_cell.angle_alpha   90.00
_cell.angle_beta   90.00
_cell.angle_gamma   90.00
#
_symmetry.space_group_name_H-M   'P 1'
#
loop_
_entity.id
_entity.type
_entity.pdbx_description
1 polymer ?
#
loop_
_entity_poly.entity_id
_entity_poly.type
_entity_poly.pdbx_seq_one_letter_code
_entity_poly.pdbx_strand_id
1 'polypeptide(L)' 'YVPFLFTVQAWQDAGLGLSTTSNEACKLFDAALSQYATWRNDENLGGIEGCLSKLKAADPNFGKCNL' A
#
# COMPACT_ATOMS: atom_id res chain seq x y z
N TYR A 1 -14.24 -10.29 -1.06
CA TYR A 1 -12.88 -10.80 -0.82
C TYR A 1 -11.93 -9.68 -1.22
N VAL A 2 -11.13 -9.16 -0.29
CA VAL A 2 -10.08 -8.19 -0.65
C VAL A 2 -8.90 -9.03 -1.12
N PRO A 3 -8.52 -9.00 -2.41
CA PRO A 3 -7.36 -9.75 -2.88
C PRO A 3 -6.12 -9.20 -2.18
N PHE A 4 -5.24 -10.09 -1.74
CA PHE A 4 -3.98 -9.71 -1.12
C PHE A 4 -2.98 -9.29 -2.20
N LEU A 5 -2.84 -7.99 -2.42
CA LEU A 5 -2.01 -7.40 -3.47
C LEU A 5 -0.64 -7.02 -2.88
N PHE A 6 0.14 -8.02 -2.49
CA PHE A 6 1.41 -7.75 -1.78
C PHE A 6 2.59 -7.35 -2.68
N THR A 7 2.43 -7.39 -4.00
CA THR A 7 3.53 -7.16 -4.95
C THR A 7 3.09 -6.20 -6.04
N VAL A 8 4.04 -5.47 -6.62
CA VAL A 8 3.79 -4.60 -7.78
C VAL A 8 3.08 -5.38 -8.90
N GLN A 9 3.49 -6.63 -9.11
CA GLN A 9 2.86 -7.52 -10.10
C GLN A 9 1.40 -7.82 -9.76
N ALA A 10 1.06 -8.12 -8.51
CA ALA A 10 -0.32 -8.39 -8.12
C ALA A 10 -1.22 -7.16 -8.35
N TRP A 11 -0.72 -5.96 -8.06
CA TRP A 11 -1.39 -4.70 -8.37
C TRP A 11 -1.58 -4.51 -9.88
N GLN A 12 -0.56 -4.79 -10.69
CA GLN A 12 -0.65 -4.76 -12.16
C GLN A 12 -1.64 -5.78 -12.72
N ASP A 13 -1.64 -7.01 -12.22
CA ASP A 13 -2.55 -8.09 -12.62
C ASP A 13 -4.01 -7.76 -12.25
N ALA A 14 -4.21 -6.97 -11.18
CA ALA A 14 -5.50 -6.41 -10.81
C ALA A 14 -5.91 -5.19 -11.65
N GLY A 15 -5.07 -4.73 -12.59
CA GLY A 15 -5.30 -3.54 -13.42
C GLY A 15 -5.02 -2.22 -12.71
N LEU A 16 -4.37 -2.26 -11.54
CA LEU A 16 -4.07 -1.10 -10.70
C LEU A 16 -2.56 -0.83 -10.74
N GLY A 17 -2.10 -0.15 -11.80
CA GLY A 17 -0.69 0.21 -11.93
C GLY A 17 -0.24 1.17 -10.82
N LEU A 18 0.58 0.69 -9.89
CA LEU A 18 1.20 1.55 -8.88
C LEU A 18 2.39 2.30 -9.47
N SER A 19 2.59 3.55 -9.06
CA SER A 19 3.76 4.36 -9.43
C SER A 19 5.06 3.92 -8.74
N THR A 20 4.98 2.90 -7.86
CA THR A 20 6.10 2.35 -7.12
C THR A 20 6.63 1.07 -7.75
N THR A 21 7.94 0.88 -7.72
CA THR A 21 8.61 -0.39 -8.03
C THR A 21 8.99 -1.18 -6.77
N SER A 22 8.72 -0.64 -5.58
CA SER A 22 9.08 -1.28 -4.32
C SER A 22 7.97 -2.21 -3.83
N ASN A 23 8.28 -3.50 -3.73
CA ASN A 23 7.39 -4.48 -3.12
C ASN A 23 7.15 -4.20 -1.62
N GLU A 24 8.09 -3.54 -0.93
CA GLU A 24 7.89 -3.13 0.45
C GLU A 24 6.84 -2.02 0.57
N ALA A 25 6.86 -1.04 -0.34
CA ALA A 25 5.82 -0.02 -0.42
C ALA A 25 4.45 -0.63 -0.77
N CYS A 26 4.40 -1.62 -1.68
CA CYS A 26 3.16 -2.34 -2.00
C CYS A 26 2.55 -3.05 -0.79
N LYS A 27 3.37 -3.72 0.02
CA LYS A 27 2.91 -4.39 1.24
C LYS A 27 2.35 -3.40 2.27
N LEU A 28 3.01 -2.26 2.45
CA LEU A 28 2.54 -1.22 3.36
C LEU A 28 1.22 -0.60 2.88
N PHE A 29 1.06 -0.42 1.57
CA PHE A 29 -0.18 0.09 0.98
C PHE A 29 -1.33 -0.90 1.13
N ASP A 30 -1.09 -2.17 0.77
CA ASP A 30 -2.06 -3.25 0.90
C ASP A 30 -2.50 -3.46 2.37
N ALA A 31 -1.54 -3.36 3.31
CA ALA A 31 -1.84 -3.41 4.74
C ALA A 31 -2.71 -2.22 5.20
N ALA A 32 -2.43 -0.99 4.71
CA ALA A 32 -3.25 0.18 5.01
C ALA A 32 -4.66 0.05 4.41
N LEU A 33 -4.76 -0.40 3.16
CA LEU A 33 -6.01 -0.58 2.43
C LEU A 33 -6.88 -1.67 3.08
N SER A 34 -6.27 -2.78 3.48
CA SER A 34 -6.94 -3.88 4.18
C SER A 34 -7.45 -3.43 5.54
N GLN A 35 -6.65 -2.68 6.31
CA GLN A 35 -7.07 -2.10 7.59
C GLN A 35 -8.27 -1.16 7.42
N TYR A 36 -8.22 -0.27 6.42
CA TYR A 36 -9.31 0.64 6.10
C TYR A 36 -10.59 -0.11 5.67
N ALA A 37 -10.46 -1.05 4.74
CA ALA A 37 -11.61 -1.78 4.19
C ALA A 37 -12.26 -2.72 5.22
N THR A 38 -11.46 -3.30 6.12
CA THR A 38 -11.95 -4.22 7.16
C THR A 38 -12.34 -3.51 8.46
N TRP A 39 -12.17 -2.18 8.53
CA TRP A 39 -12.33 -1.41 9.77
C TRP A 39 -11.52 -1.98 10.94
N ARG A 40 -10.36 -2.59 10.65
CA ARG A 40 -9.42 -3.08 11.66
C ARG A 40 -8.24 -2.14 11.73
N ASN A 41 -7.90 -1.72 12.94
CA ASN A 41 -6.69 -0.95 13.20
C ASN A 41 -5.61 -1.90 13.73
N ASP A 42 -4.52 -2.07 12.99
CA ASP A 42 -3.37 -2.85 13.44
C ASP A 42 -2.36 -1.91 14.12
N GLU A 43 -2.45 -1.84 15.45
CA GLU A 43 -1.61 -0.96 16.27
C GLU A 43 -0.11 -1.30 16.16
N ASN A 44 0.25 -2.55 15.83
CA ASN A 44 1.66 -2.94 15.65
C ASN A 44 2.30 -2.29 14.43
N LEU A 45 1.49 -1.99 13.41
CA LEU A 45 1.95 -1.30 12.21
C LEU A 45 1.92 0.23 12.37
N GLY A 46 1.32 0.73 13.45
CA GLY A 46 1.02 2.15 13.69
C GLY A 46 -0.32 2.58 13.09
N GLY A 47 -1.22 1.62 12.84
CA GLY A 47 -2.48 1.85 12.16
C GLY A 47 -2.31 2.25 10.70
N ILE A 48 -3.38 2.77 10.11
CA ILE A 48 -3.42 3.23 8.71
C ILE A 48 -2.41 4.38 8.50
N GLU A 49 -2.34 5.32 9.44
CA GLU A 49 -1.42 6.47 9.38
C GLU A 49 0.04 6.06 9.49
N GLY A 50 0.36 5.10 10.35
CA GLY A 50 1.71 4.54 10.50
C GLY A 50 2.17 3.81 9.25
N CYS A 51 1.27 3.02 8.63
CA CYS A 51 1.54 2.38 7.34
C CYS A 51 1.79 3.41 6.24
N LEU A 52 0.94 4.45 6.12
CA LEU A 52 1.10 5.52 5.12
C LEU A 52 2.38 6.33 5.35
N SER A 53 2.75 6.62 6.59
CA SER A 53 3.99 7.32 6.92
C SER A 53 5.22 6.51 6.54
N LYS A 54 5.24 5.20 6.86
CA LYS A 54 6.31 4.28 6.45
C LYS A 54 6.37 4.12 4.94
N LEU A 55 5.21 4.07 4.28
CA LEU A 55 5.11 3.98 2.83
C LEU A 55 5.68 5.22 2.14
N LYS A 56 5.37 6.41 2.64
CA LYS A 56 5.93 7.66 2.12
C LYS A 56 7.44 7.77 2.35
N ALA A 57 7.94 7.20 3.44
CA ALA A 57 9.37 7.11 3.70
C ALA A 57 10.07 6.10 2.77
N ALA A 58 9.42 4.95 2.52
CA ALA A 58 9.93 3.90 1.63
C ALA A 58 9.86 4.30 0.15
N ASP A 59 8.84 5.07 -0.24
CA ASP A 59 8.68 5.63 -1.57
C ASP A 59 8.09 7.05 -1.52
N PRO A 60 8.95 8.09 -1.52
CA PRO A 60 8.53 9.49 -1.53
C PRO A 60 7.77 9.92 -2.79
N ASN A 61 7.80 9.12 -3.85
CA ASN A 61 7.10 9.36 -5.12
C ASN A 61 5.83 8.51 -5.27
N PHE A 62 5.48 7.72 -4.27
CA PHE A 62 4.23 6.96 -4.24
C PHE A 62 3.02 7.90 -4.39
N GLY A 63 2.24 7.73 -5.47
CA GLY A 63 1.07 8.56 -5.76
C GLY A 63 1.34 9.87 -6.51
N LYS A 64 2.58 10.19 -6.88
CA LYS A 64 2.84 11.25 -7.86
C LYS A 64 2.53 10.74 -9.25
N CYS A 65 1.35 11.06 -9.76
CA CYS A 65 1.16 11.08 -11.21
C CYS A 65 2.05 12.19 -11.78
N ASN A 66 3.02 11.84 -12.61
CA ASN A 66 3.57 12.82 -13.57
C ASN A 66 2.42 13.14 -14.54
N LEU A 67 1.69 14.23 -14.25
CA LEU A 67 0.91 14.94 -15.25
C LEU A 67 1.86 15.51 -16.32
#